data_AF-A0A4Q3T8Z0-F1
#
_entry.id   AF-A0A4Q3T8Z0-F1
#
_cell.length_a   1.000
_cell.length_b   1.000
_cell.length_c   1.000
_cell.angle_alpha   90.00
_cell.angle_beta   90.00
_cell.angle_gamma   90.00
#
_symmetry.space_group_name_H-M   'P 1'
#
loop_
_entity.id
_entity.type
_entity.pdbx_description
1 polymer ?
#
loop_
_entity_poly.entity_id
_entity_poly.type
_entity_poly.pdbx_seq_one_letter_code
_entity_poly.pdbx_strand_id
1 'polypeptide(L)' 'MSWLAWDFTPTETAPDPTEAIAVRSVPFMALIDEIGRGAVRDVFTVATGLRAYHMAREGLLPASLAQAMLTRV' A
#
# COMPACT_ATOMS: atom_id res chain seq x y z
N MET A 1 -12.78 7.94 1.45
CA MET A 1 -12.81 6.60 0.82
C MET A 1 -11.43 6.32 0.25
N SER A 2 -10.88 5.11 0.42
CA SER A 2 -9.58 4.73 -0.14
C SER A 2 -9.75 3.75 -1.30
N TRP A 3 -8.86 3.89 -2.30
CA TRP A 3 -8.87 3.07 -3.51
C TRP A 3 -7.54 2.33 -3.62
N LEU A 4 -7.57 1.11 -4.13
CA LEU A 4 -6.38 0.38 -4.52
C LEU A 4 -6.23 0.58 -6.03
N ALA A 5 -5.19 1.29 -6.42
CA ALA A 5 -4.89 1.57 -7.81
C ALA A 5 -3.87 0.55 -8.32
N TRP A 6 -4.26 -0.22 -9.32
CA TRP A 6 -3.39 -1.04 -10.15
C TRP A 6 -3.75 -0.80 -11.61
N ASP A 7 -2.83 -1.07 -12.53
CA ASP A 7 -2.93 -0.72 -13.97
C ASP A 7 -2.95 0.80 -14.28
N PHE A 8 -2.42 1.62 -13.37
CA PHE A 8 -2.18 3.04 -13.61
C PHE A 8 -0.71 3.29 -13.98
N THR A 9 -0.47 4.28 -14.83
CA THR A 9 0.87 4.80 -15.09
C THR A 9 1.16 6.00 -14.19
N PRO A 10 2.40 6.14 -13.69
CA PRO A 10 2.81 7.35 -12.98
C PRO A 10 2.59 8.61 -13.83
N THR A 11 2.30 9.72 -13.15
CA THR A 11 2.18 11.06 -13.73
C THR A 11 3.05 12.03 -12.94
N GLU A 12 3.32 13.21 -13.51
CA GLU A 12 4.01 14.29 -12.83
C GLU A 12 3.27 14.68 -11.53
N THR A 13 4.05 14.88 -10.46
CA THR A 13 3.55 15.32 -9.15
C THR A 13 3.64 16.85 -9.05
N ALA A 14 2.63 17.50 -8.50
CA ALA A 14 2.59 18.95 -8.29
C ALA A 14 2.39 19.30 -6.81
N PRO A 15 3.40 19.09 -5.94
CA PRO A 15 3.32 19.47 -4.53
C PRO A 15 3.33 20.99 -4.36
N ASP A 16 2.69 21.49 -3.30
CA ASP A 16 2.74 22.90 -2.94
C ASP A 16 4.15 23.29 -2.42
N PRO A 17 4.54 24.58 -2.48
CA PRO A 17 5.89 25.02 -2.06
C PRO A 17 6.26 24.68 -0.61
N THR A 18 5.26 24.43 0.25
CA THR A 18 5.43 24.08 1.66
C THR A 18 5.40 22.58 1.93
N GLU A 19 5.09 21.75 0.94
CA GLU A 19 5.01 20.30 1.11
C GLU A 19 6.38 19.64 0.95
N ALA A 20 6.88 19.06 2.04
CA ALA A 20 8.09 18.23 2.04
C ALA A 20 7.71 16.74 2.06
N ILE A 21 7.45 16.16 0.89
CA ILE A 21 7.00 14.77 0.75
C ILE A 21 8.22 13.86 0.50
N ALA A 22 8.49 12.95 1.43
CA ALA A 22 9.47 11.88 1.23
C ALA A 22 8.77 10.60 0.75
N VAL A 23 9.22 10.05 -0.37
CA VAL A 23 8.64 8.83 -0.96
C VAL A 23 9.60 7.66 -0.79
N ARG A 24 9.07 6.51 -0.36
CA ARG A 24 9.82 5.25 -0.29
C ARG A 24 8.97 4.10 -0.78
N SER A 25 9.55 3.25 -1.61
CA SER A 25 8.98 1.94 -1.95
C SER A 25 9.49 0.88 -0.99
N VAL A 26 8.57 0.09 -0.43
CA VAL A 26 8.87 -1.02 0.48
C VAL A 26 8.10 -2.27 0.05
N PRO A 27 8.59 -3.48 0.37
CA PRO A 27 7.80 -4.69 0.19
C PRO A 27 6.46 -4.58 0.92
N PHE A 28 5.38 -5.01 0.29
CA PHE A 28 4.04 -4.86 0.87
C PHE A 28 3.91 -5.58 2.23
N MET A 29 4.50 -6.77 2.37
CA MET A 29 4.49 -7.48 3.67
C MET A 29 5.22 -6.72 4.79
N ALA A 30 6.24 -5.92 4.47
CA ALA A 30 6.89 -5.08 5.47
C ALA A 30 5.91 -4.01 6.00
N LEU A 31 5.08 -3.41 5.14
CA LEU A 31 4.02 -2.50 5.59
C LEU A 31 3.03 -3.19 6.55
N ILE A 32 2.66 -4.44 6.28
CA ILE A 32 1.77 -5.22 7.15
C ILE A 32 2.40 -5.47 8.52
N ASP A 33 3.69 -5.80 8.57
CA ASP A 33 4.42 -5.97 9.83
C ASP A 33 4.52 -4.65 10.61
N GLU A 34 4.75 -3.53 9.93
CA GLU A 34 4.77 -2.17 10.50
C GLU A 34 3.40 -1.76 11.08
N ILE A 35 2.31 -2.12 10.41
CA ILE A 35 0.94 -1.97 10.93
C ILE A 35 0.75 -2.82 12.19
N GLY A 36 1.14 -4.11 12.12
CA GLY A 36 0.97 -5.05 13.24
C GLY A 36 1.70 -4.64 14.52
N ARG A 37 2.86 -3.97 14.40
CA ARG A 37 3.61 -3.42 15.53
C ARG A 37 3.21 -2.00 15.95
N GLY A 38 2.19 -1.41 15.31
CA GLY A 38 1.69 -0.07 15.63
C GLY A 38 2.59 1.09 15.21
N ALA A 39 3.53 0.86 14.28
CA ALA A 39 4.38 1.92 13.74
C ALA A 39 3.61 2.84 12.77
N VAL A 40 2.68 2.26 12.01
CA VAL A 40 1.73 3.03 11.17
C VAL A 40 0.56 3.47 12.03
N ARG A 41 0.40 4.79 12.18
CA ARG A 41 -0.61 5.39 13.08
C ARG A 41 -1.79 6.03 12.36
N ASP A 42 -1.64 6.33 11.07
CA ASP A 42 -2.74 6.87 10.28
C ASP A 42 -3.81 5.80 10.05
N VAL A 43 -5.04 6.09 10.50
CA VAL A 43 -6.15 5.13 10.50
C VAL A 43 -6.54 4.68 9.09
N PHE A 44 -6.48 5.58 8.11
CA PHE A 44 -6.84 5.25 6.74
C PHE A 44 -5.78 4.35 6.09
N THR A 45 -4.51 4.58 6.37
CA THR A 45 -3.40 3.74 5.91
C THR A 45 -3.53 2.33 6.49
N VAL A 46 -3.78 2.21 7.81
CA VAL A 46 -3.99 0.91 8.46
C VAL A 46 -5.16 0.16 7.84
N ALA A 47 -6.33 0.79 7.75
CA ALA A 47 -7.52 0.16 7.21
C ALA A 47 -7.34 -0.26 5.73
N THR A 48 -6.69 0.58 4.93
CA THR A 48 -6.45 0.31 3.51
C THR A 48 -5.46 -0.83 3.31
N GLY A 49 -4.35 -0.85 4.07
CA GLY A 49 -3.35 -1.91 4.01
C GLY A 49 -3.94 -3.27 4.40
N LEU A 50 -4.70 -3.32 5.51
CA LEU A 50 -5.35 -4.55 5.96
C LEU A 50 -6.43 -5.04 4.99
N ARG A 51 -7.22 -4.12 4.41
CA ARG A 51 -8.20 -4.47 3.36
C ARG A 51 -7.50 -5.05 2.13
N ALA A 52 -6.41 -4.43 1.67
CA ALA A 52 -5.65 -4.92 0.51
C ALA A 52 -5.05 -6.30 0.77
N TYR A 53 -4.52 -6.53 1.97
CA TYR A 53 -4.02 -7.83 2.39
C TYR A 53 -5.11 -8.89 2.40
N HIS A 54 -6.29 -8.58 2.94
CA HIS A 54 -7.44 -9.49 2.88
C HIS A 54 -7.84 -9.81 1.42
N MET A 55 -7.98 -8.80 0.57
CA MET A 55 -8.30 -8.99 -0.85
C MET A 55 -7.28 -9.87 -1.58
N ALA A 56 -5.98 -9.70 -1.31
CA ALA A 56 -4.93 -10.54 -1.88
C ALA A 56 -5.06 -12.01 -1.44
N ARG A 57 -5.39 -12.26 -0.18
CA ARG A 57 -5.57 -13.62 0.36
C ARG A 57 -6.83 -14.32 -0.14
N GLU A 58 -7.91 -13.57 -0.32
CA GLU A 58 -9.21 -14.09 -0.78
C GLU A 58 -9.31 -14.16 -2.32
N GLY A 59 -8.24 -13.84 -3.05
CA GLY A 59 -8.24 -13.90 -4.52
C GLY A 59 -9.11 -12.83 -5.18
N LEU A 60 -9.34 -11.70 -4.50
CA LEU A 60 -10.12 -10.56 -5.00
C LEU A 60 -9.28 -9.57 -5.83
N LEU A 61 -8.01 -9.90 -6.07
CA LEU A 61 -7.07 -9.11 -6.87
C LEU A 61 -6.54 -9.95 -8.04
N PRO A 62 -6.04 -9.31 -9.12
CA PRO A 62 -5.31 -10.03 -10.16
C PRO A 62 -4.20 -10.91 -9.57
N ALA A 63 -4.09 -12.15 -10.05
CA ALA A 63 -3.22 -13.16 -9.44
C ALA A 63 -1.73 -12.72 -9.36
N SER A 64 -1.22 -12.07 -10.40
CA SER A 64 0.15 -11.55 -10.43
C SER A 64 0.39 -10.47 -9.38
N LEU A 65 -0.59 -9.59 -9.16
CA LEU A 65 -0.53 -8.54 -8.13
C LEU A 65 -0.58 -9.16 -6.73
N ALA A 66 -1.52 -10.07 -6.47
CA ALA A 66 -1.61 -10.76 -5.19
C ALA A 66 -0.32 -11.50 -4.86
N GLN A 67 0.28 -12.18 -5.84
CA GLN A 67 1.57 -12.86 -5.69
C GLN A 67 2.69 -11.87 -5.35
N ALA A 68 2.79 -10.74 -6.07
CA ALA A 68 3.80 -9.71 -5.80
C ALA A 68 3.63 -9.09 -4.40
N MET A 69 2.39 -8.87 -3.95
CA MET A 69 2.08 -8.33 -2.62
C MET A 69 2.45 -9.29 -1.49
N LEU A 70 2.17 -10.59 -1.65
CA LEU A 70 2.33 -11.59 -0.59
C LEU A 70 3.74 -12.22 -0.55
N THR A 71 4.58 -11.94 -1.55
CA THR A 71 5.97 -12.39 -1.56
C THR A 71 6.78 -11.67 -0.47
N ARG A 72 7.48 -12.44 0.35
CA ARG A 72 8.45 -11.92 1.32
C ARG A 72 9.82 -11.91 0.65
N VAL A 73 10.43 -10.73 0.55
CA VAL A 73 11.75 -10.47 -0.05
C VAL A 73 12.68 -9.95 1.02
#